data_AF-A0A6C0BHP5-F1
#
_entry.id   AF-A0A6C0BHP5-F1
#
_cell.length_a   1.000
_cell.length_b   1.000
_cell.length_c   1.000
_cell.angle_alpha   90.00
_cell.angle_beta   90.00
_cell.angle_gamma   90.00
#
_symmetry.space_group_name_H-M   'P 1'
#
loop_
_entity.id
_entity.type
_entity.pdbx_description
1 polymer ?
#
loop_
_entity_poly.entity_id
_entity_poly.type
_entity_poly.pdbx_seq_one_letter_code
_entity_poly.pdbx_strand_id
1 'polypeptide(L)'
;MDTRFWGPSGWKLLHLVSFDYTYSASNAITYAQFFETIPYILPCKFCRTSLTDYYREHPFEIDKMGITPTLDLKKWLYTIHNCVNHKLRSQGMYPHTNPSFAYVTKIYDQMLRCPWEQQMVQLWDFLFAVGYHHPKETSRHSLPMPNCPKEVFQCKKHCERNKWNVLPMKWRMYWFRRFWVFLPAVLPHPLASHWQKAEKQNPPTLTCRKTTMNWLWRMRCSMDATFKDPYTSICKKIAGYSSDCGHKKSAVTCRRISRKKRVTRKSIHN
;
A
#
# COMPACT_ATOMS: atom_id res chain seq x y z
N MET A 1 -0.18 -9.12 -5.30
CA MET A 1 0.63 -8.36 -6.28
C MET A 1 2.07 -8.28 -5.79
N ASP A 2 3.05 -8.28 -6.69
CA ASP A 2 4.48 -8.13 -6.38
C ASP A 2 4.74 -6.81 -5.65
N THR A 3 5.35 -6.90 -4.46
CA THR A 3 5.63 -5.76 -3.59
C THR A 3 6.70 -4.83 -4.13
N ARG A 4 7.55 -5.27 -5.07
CA ARG A 4 8.59 -4.43 -5.69
C ARG A 4 8.02 -3.39 -6.64
N PHE A 5 6.83 -3.65 -7.19
CA PHE A 5 6.13 -2.71 -8.05
C PHE A 5 5.49 -1.58 -7.24
N TRP A 6 4.64 -1.92 -6.27
CA TRP A 6 3.82 -0.93 -5.56
C TRP A 6 4.42 -0.47 -4.22
N GLY A 7 5.29 -1.26 -3.61
CA GLY A 7 5.82 -1.02 -2.26
C GLY A 7 6.60 0.30 -2.14
N PRO A 8 7.61 0.57 -2.99
CA PRO A 8 8.32 1.84 -2.98
C PRO A 8 7.40 3.05 -3.17
N SER A 9 6.47 2.97 -4.12
CA SER A 9 5.47 4.04 -4.37
C SER A 9 4.55 4.24 -3.17
N GLY A 10 4.11 3.16 -2.52
CA GLY A 10 3.26 3.22 -1.33
C GLY A 10 3.98 3.86 -0.14
N TRP A 11 5.24 3.50 0.09
CA TRP A 11 6.03 4.15 1.13
C TRP A 11 6.24 5.63 0.86
N LYS A 12 6.50 6.03 -0.40
CA LYS A 12 6.61 7.44 -0.78
C LYS A 12 5.34 8.20 -0.47
N LEU A 13 4.16 7.66 -0.81
CA LEU A 13 2.88 8.26 -0.43
C LEU A 13 2.76 8.44 1.08
N LEU A 14 2.95 7.36 1.84
CA LEU A 14 2.74 7.40 3.29
C LEU A 14 3.71 8.37 3.98
N HIS A 15 4.98 8.36 3.57
CA HIS A 15 5.97 9.28 4.12
C HIS A 15 5.67 10.72 3.73
N LEU A 16 5.35 11.00 2.47
CA LEU A 16 4.93 12.34 2.04
C LEU A 16 3.77 12.87 2.90
N VAL A 17 2.72 12.04 3.10
CA VAL A 17 1.59 12.37 3.99
C VAL A 17 2.06 12.62 5.42
N SER A 18 2.89 11.75 6.01
CA SER A 18 3.37 11.93 7.38
C SER A 18 4.24 13.17 7.56
N PHE A 19 5.00 13.56 6.53
CA PHE A 19 5.93 14.68 6.56
C PHE A 19 5.24 16.03 6.38
N ASP A 20 4.13 16.07 5.63
CA ASP A 20 3.26 17.25 5.46
C ASP A 20 2.37 17.52 6.67
N TYR A 21 2.11 16.49 7.49
CA TYR A 21 1.21 16.60 8.64
C TYR A 21 1.64 17.69 9.64
N THR A 22 0.72 18.61 9.91
CA THR A 22 0.78 19.56 11.02
C THR A 22 -0.41 19.34 11.96
N TYR A 23 -0.15 19.33 13.27
CA TYR A 23 -1.20 19.08 14.25
C TYR A 23 -2.26 20.19 14.24
N SER A 24 -3.51 19.76 14.12
CA SER A 24 -4.73 20.49 14.47
C SER A 24 -5.79 19.44 14.82
N ALA A 25 -6.83 19.79 15.59
CA ALA A 25 -7.86 18.82 15.97
C ALA A 25 -8.52 18.18 14.74
N SER A 26 -8.77 18.96 13.68
CA SER A 26 -9.32 18.46 12.42
C SER A 26 -8.33 17.53 11.70
N ASN A 27 -7.08 17.97 11.52
CA ASN A 27 -6.06 17.15 10.84
C ASN A 27 -5.80 15.85 11.58
N ALA A 28 -5.75 15.87 12.92
CA ALA A 28 -5.55 14.67 13.73
C ALA A 28 -6.62 13.61 13.44
N ILE A 29 -7.89 14.00 13.28
CA ILE A 29 -8.98 13.10 12.92
C ILE A 29 -8.84 12.65 11.46
N THR A 30 -8.68 13.57 10.51
CA THR A 30 -8.63 13.25 9.08
C THR A 30 -7.46 12.31 8.73
N TYR A 31 -6.27 12.59 9.27
CA TYR A 31 -5.10 11.76 9.01
C TYR A 31 -5.21 10.40 9.70
N ALA A 32 -5.76 10.34 10.92
CA ALA A 32 -6.05 9.07 11.58
C ALA A 32 -7.00 8.20 10.71
N GLN A 33 -8.08 8.80 10.20
CA GLN A 33 -9.05 8.12 9.34
C GLN A 33 -8.42 7.59 8.05
N PHE A 34 -7.45 8.31 7.48
CA PHE A 34 -6.65 7.83 6.34
C PHE A 34 -5.73 6.68 6.73
N PHE A 35 -4.87 6.86 7.74
CA PHE A 35 -3.87 5.85 8.15
C PHE A 35 -4.53 4.55 8.59
N GLU A 36 -5.69 4.62 9.25
CA GLU A 36 -6.52 3.47 9.64
C GLU A 36 -6.87 2.58 8.44
N THR A 37 -7.05 3.15 7.24
CA THR A 37 -7.43 2.37 6.05
C THR A 37 -6.28 1.53 5.48
N ILE A 38 -5.03 1.94 5.71
CA ILE A 38 -3.85 1.38 5.01
C ILE A 38 -3.73 -0.14 5.18
N PRO A 39 -3.80 -0.71 6.41
CA PRO A 39 -3.72 -2.16 6.59
C PRO A 39 -4.82 -2.95 5.87
N TYR A 40 -5.93 -2.33 5.46
CA TYR A 40 -7.05 -3.01 4.81
C TYR A 40 -6.94 -3.04 3.28
N ILE A 41 -6.26 -2.06 2.68
CA ILE A 41 -6.23 -1.83 1.23
C ILE A 41 -4.96 -2.37 0.55
N LEU A 42 -3.91 -2.75 1.30
CA LEU A 42 -2.67 -3.21 0.67
C LEU A 42 -2.91 -4.41 -0.24
N PRO A 43 -2.33 -4.45 -1.46
CA PRO A 43 -2.55 -5.50 -2.46
C PRO A 43 -1.74 -6.79 -2.19
N CYS A 44 -1.56 -7.12 -0.91
CA CYS A 44 -0.90 -8.31 -0.40
C CYS A 44 -1.43 -8.69 0.99
N LYS A 45 -2.03 -9.89 1.13
CA LYS A 45 -2.60 -10.34 2.41
C LYS A 45 -1.58 -10.43 3.55
N PHE A 46 -0.35 -10.85 3.27
CA PHE A 46 0.72 -10.92 4.27
C PHE A 46 1.18 -9.54 4.75
N CYS A 47 1.17 -8.54 3.86
CA CYS A 47 1.46 -7.16 4.25
C CYS A 47 0.35 -6.60 5.13
N ARG A 48 -0.92 -6.89 4.81
CA ARG A 48 -2.07 -6.51 5.65
C ARG A 48 -1.97 -7.10 7.06
N THR A 49 -1.64 -8.39 7.17
CA THR A 49 -1.40 -9.07 8.45
C THR A 49 -0.34 -8.35 9.28
N SER A 50 0.86 -8.15 8.72
CA SER A 50 1.96 -7.56 9.50
C SER A 50 1.75 -6.09 9.82
N LEU A 51 1.22 -5.30 8.88
CA LEU A 51 0.95 -3.89 9.18
C LEU A 51 -0.14 -3.74 10.25
N THR A 52 -1.12 -4.65 10.28
CA THR A 52 -2.12 -4.68 11.38
C THR A 52 -1.45 -4.91 12.74
N ASP A 53 -0.44 -5.77 12.83
CA ASP A 53 0.29 -6.01 14.07
C ASP A 53 1.19 -4.82 14.44
N TYR A 54 1.92 -4.25 13.48
CA TYR A 54 2.77 -3.08 13.75
C TYR A 54 1.97 -1.84 14.20
N TYR A 55 0.75 -1.65 13.70
CA TYR A 55 -0.12 -0.58 14.19
C TYR A 55 -0.62 -0.81 15.62
N ARG A 56 -0.65 -2.05 16.11
CA ARG A 56 -0.98 -2.37 17.51
C ARG A 56 0.22 -2.18 18.42
N GLU A 57 1.41 -2.56 17.93
CA GLU A 57 2.67 -2.36 18.66
C GLU A 57 3.05 -0.88 18.74
N HIS A 58 2.70 -0.10 17.72
CA HIS A 58 2.95 1.34 17.64
C HIS A 58 1.64 2.08 17.29
N PRO A 59 0.72 2.26 18.25
CA PRO A 59 -0.51 2.99 18.01
C PRO A 59 -0.21 4.47 17.71
N PHE A 60 -0.94 5.05 16.76
CA PHE A 60 -0.85 6.49 16.41
C PHE A 60 -1.99 7.33 17.02
N GLU A 61 -3.03 6.68 17.54
CA GLU A 61 -4.22 7.32 18.10
C GLU A 61 -4.54 6.76 19.49
N ILE A 62 -5.24 7.56 20.30
CA ILE A 62 -5.84 7.15 21.57
C ILE A 62 -7.36 7.19 21.40
N ASP A 63 -8.03 6.13 21.82
CA ASP A 63 -9.50 6.00 21.86
C ASP A 63 -10.24 6.36 20.56
N LYS A 64 -9.57 6.22 19.41
CA LYS A 64 -10.10 6.57 18.07
C LYS A 64 -10.50 8.04 17.93
N MET A 65 -9.92 8.92 18.74
CA MET A 65 -10.21 10.36 18.72
C MET A 65 -9.33 11.13 17.72
N GLY A 66 -8.42 10.46 17.01
CA GLY A 66 -7.45 11.06 16.10
C GLY A 66 -6.01 10.82 16.53
N ILE A 67 -5.06 11.33 15.72
CA ILE A 67 -3.63 11.25 16.03
C ILE A 67 -3.34 11.90 17.39
N THR A 68 -2.59 11.20 18.24
CA THR A 68 -2.20 11.72 19.55
C THR A 68 -1.41 13.02 19.40
N PRO A 69 -1.73 14.12 20.14
CA PRO A 69 -1.12 15.43 19.92
C PRO A 69 0.41 15.46 20.06
N THR A 70 0.97 14.60 20.91
CA THR A 70 2.40 14.49 21.17
C THR A 70 3.13 13.54 20.22
N LEU A 71 2.42 12.87 19.30
CA LEU A 71 3.01 11.91 18.39
C LEU A 71 3.74 12.63 17.24
N ASP A 72 5.03 12.36 17.11
CA ASP A 72 5.75 12.64 15.87
C ASP A 72 5.36 11.61 14.80
N LEU A 73 4.44 12.00 13.91
CA LEU A 73 3.92 11.13 12.86
C LEU A 73 5.00 10.69 11.86
N LYS A 74 6.01 11.53 11.62
CA LYS A 74 7.15 11.24 10.73
C LYS A 74 7.98 10.11 11.32
N LYS A 75 8.30 10.24 12.62
CA LYS A 75 9.07 9.23 13.36
C LYS A 75 8.28 7.94 13.55
N TRP A 76 6.98 8.03 13.79
CA TRP A 76 6.08 6.89 13.87
C TRP A 76 6.11 6.06 12.58
N LEU A 77 5.90 6.69 11.42
CA LEU A 77 5.89 5.96 10.15
C LEU A 77 7.28 5.41 9.78
N TYR A 78 8.35 6.15 10.09
CA TYR A 78 9.73 5.66 9.98
C TYR A 78 9.94 4.38 10.80
N THR A 79 9.39 4.33 12.01
CA THR A 79 9.47 3.17 12.90
C THR A 79 8.74 1.97 12.29
N ILE A 80 7.49 2.15 11.85
CA ILE A 80 6.71 1.13 11.15
C ILE A 80 7.44 0.60 9.90
N HIS A 81 8.01 1.48 9.08
CA HIS A 81 8.78 1.10 7.89
C HIS A 81 10.00 0.25 8.27
N ASN A 82 10.68 0.58 9.36
CA ASN A 82 11.81 -0.19 9.85
C ASN A 82 11.42 -1.58 10.41
N CYS A 83 10.24 -1.73 11.02
CA CYS A 83 9.69 -3.04 11.40
C CYS A 83 9.49 -3.93 10.15
N VAL A 84 8.94 -3.36 9.07
CA VAL A 84 8.81 -4.06 7.79
C VAL A 84 10.18 -4.43 7.20
N ASN A 85 11.15 -3.51 7.18
CA ASN A 85 12.49 -3.78 6.69
C ASN A 85 13.20 -4.87 7.49
N HIS A 86 13.03 -4.87 8.82
CA HIS A 86 13.57 -5.92 9.69
C HIS A 86 12.98 -7.29 9.34
N LYS A 87 11.65 -7.36 9.16
CA LYS A 87 11.00 -8.59 8.70
C LYS A 87 11.49 -9.06 7.34
N LEU A 88 11.69 -8.15 6.37
CA LEU A 88 12.19 -8.53 5.05
C LEU A 88 13.65 -9.02 5.10
N ARG A 89 14.49 -8.43 5.97
CA ARG A 89 15.86 -8.90 6.25
C ARG A 89 15.86 -10.31 6.84
N SER A 90 15.03 -10.58 7.84
CA SER A 90 14.95 -11.91 8.46
C SER A 90 14.46 -13.00 7.49
N GLN A 91 13.79 -12.58 6.40
CA GLN A 91 13.36 -13.45 5.30
C GLN A 91 14.39 -13.54 4.15
N GLY A 92 15.51 -12.83 4.23
CA GLY A 92 16.52 -12.77 3.17
C GLY A 92 16.07 -12.03 1.91
N MET A 93 15.05 -11.17 2.00
CA MET A 93 14.43 -10.48 0.87
C MET A 93 14.87 -9.02 0.73
N TYR A 94 15.56 -8.48 1.73
CA TYR A 94 16.07 -7.10 1.72
C TYR A 94 17.44 -7.07 2.41
N PRO A 95 18.55 -6.86 1.68
CA PRO A 95 19.89 -6.96 2.28
C PRO A 95 20.37 -5.65 2.91
N HIS A 96 19.69 -4.53 2.67
CA HIS A 96 20.18 -3.22 3.08
C HIS A 96 19.85 -2.90 4.55
N THR A 97 20.72 -2.12 5.16
CA THR A 97 20.49 -1.51 6.47
C THR A 97 19.43 -0.42 6.37
N ASN A 98 18.79 -0.09 7.50
CA ASN A 98 17.85 1.02 7.52
C ASN A 98 18.63 2.34 7.34
N PRO A 99 18.13 3.29 6.53
CA PRO A 99 18.66 4.64 6.52
C PRO A 99 18.45 5.32 7.87
N SER A 100 19.26 6.32 8.21
CA SER A 100 19.03 7.12 9.42
C SER A 100 17.75 7.96 9.28
N PHE A 101 17.12 8.29 10.41
CA PHE A 101 15.94 9.16 10.40
C PHE A 101 16.26 10.54 9.79
N ALA A 102 17.42 11.12 10.11
CA ALA A 102 17.87 12.39 9.53
C ALA A 102 17.99 12.34 7.99
N TYR A 103 18.48 11.23 7.44
CA TYR A 103 18.53 11.04 5.99
C TYR A 103 17.14 10.95 5.37
N VAL A 104 16.22 10.21 6.00
CA VAL A 104 14.82 10.12 5.57
C VAL A 104 14.15 11.50 5.62
N THR A 105 14.38 12.26 6.69
CA THR A 105 13.89 13.63 6.83
C THR A 105 14.35 14.52 5.69
N LYS A 106 15.66 14.50 5.37
CA LYS A 106 16.19 15.26 4.24
C LYS A 106 15.52 14.92 2.92
N ILE A 107 15.26 13.63 2.65
CA ILE A 107 14.59 13.21 1.41
C ILE A 107 13.17 13.76 1.32
N TYR A 108 12.36 13.59 2.36
CA TYR A 108 10.94 13.97 2.29
C TYR A 108 10.74 15.47 2.40
N ASP A 109 11.60 16.19 3.13
CA ASP A 109 11.62 17.65 3.10
C ASP A 109 11.99 18.18 1.71
N GLN A 110 12.88 17.51 0.97
CA GLN A 110 13.17 17.86 -0.42
C GLN A 110 11.98 17.55 -1.34
N MET A 111 11.37 16.37 -1.18
CA MET A 111 10.22 15.96 -1.99
C MET A 111 9.01 16.90 -1.80
N LEU A 112 8.75 17.39 -0.59
CA LEU A 112 7.68 18.35 -0.31
C LEU A 112 7.89 19.71 -1.00
N ARG A 113 9.14 20.09 -1.27
CA ARG A 113 9.49 21.32 -2.00
C ARG A 113 9.46 21.17 -3.52
N CYS A 114 9.43 19.94 -4.03
CA CYS A 114 9.30 19.70 -5.47
C CYS A 114 7.91 20.13 -5.97
N PRO A 115 7.78 20.49 -7.26
CA PRO A 115 6.48 20.67 -7.91
C PRO A 115 5.55 19.47 -7.70
N TRP A 116 4.25 19.73 -7.56
CA TRP A 116 3.25 18.71 -7.24
C TRP A 116 3.22 17.56 -8.27
N GLU A 117 3.55 17.85 -9.53
CA GLU A 117 3.65 16.88 -10.62
C GLU A 117 4.72 15.83 -10.31
N GLN A 118 5.90 16.27 -9.84
CA GLN A 118 7.01 15.40 -9.48
C GLN A 118 6.70 14.57 -8.24
N GLN A 119 5.91 15.11 -7.32
CA GLN A 119 5.38 14.35 -6.19
C GLN A 119 4.42 13.26 -6.71
N MET A 120 3.44 13.64 -7.52
CA MET A 120 2.35 12.78 -7.99
C MET A 120 2.84 11.60 -8.84
N VAL A 121 3.82 11.83 -9.73
CA VAL A 121 4.42 10.79 -10.58
C VAL A 121 4.91 9.59 -9.76
N GLN A 122 5.37 9.83 -8.54
CA GLN A 122 5.92 8.78 -7.67
C GLN A 122 4.85 7.94 -6.96
N LEU A 123 3.58 8.35 -7.00
CA LEU A 123 2.48 7.76 -6.22
C LEU A 123 1.58 6.84 -7.07
N TRP A 124 1.58 7.02 -8.40
CA TRP A 124 0.65 6.33 -9.30
C TRP A 124 0.72 4.80 -9.23
N ASP A 125 1.92 4.21 -9.15
CA ASP A 125 2.07 2.75 -9.12
C ASP A 125 1.35 2.13 -7.91
N PHE A 126 1.38 2.78 -6.75
CA PHE A 126 0.63 2.35 -5.58
C PHE A 126 -0.89 2.50 -5.77
N LEU A 127 -1.35 3.66 -6.25
CA LEU A 127 -2.77 3.93 -6.45
C LEU A 127 -3.39 2.95 -7.45
N PHE A 128 -2.70 2.70 -8.57
CA PHE A 128 -3.10 1.71 -9.55
C PHE A 128 -3.06 0.28 -8.99
N ALA A 129 -2.07 -0.06 -8.15
CA ALA A 129 -2.02 -1.36 -7.50
C ALA A 129 -3.22 -1.59 -6.54
N VAL A 130 -3.61 -0.56 -5.78
CA VAL A 130 -4.81 -0.59 -4.93
C VAL A 130 -6.06 -0.75 -5.78
N GLY A 131 -6.22 0.08 -6.83
CA GLY A 131 -7.37 0.01 -7.74
C GLY A 131 -7.48 -1.33 -8.47
N TYR A 132 -6.35 -1.90 -8.90
CA TYR A 132 -6.30 -3.20 -9.54
C TYR A 132 -6.69 -4.33 -8.57
N HIS A 133 -6.30 -4.23 -7.30
CA HIS A 133 -6.66 -5.18 -6.25
C HIS A 133 -8.02 -4.87 -5.61
N HIS A 134 -8.99 -4.44 -6.43
CA HIS A 134 -10.35 -4.16 -6.01
C HIS A 134 -10.97 -5.37 -5.27
N PRO A 135 -11.69 -5.18 -4.14
CA PRO A 135 -12.18 -6.29 -3.31
C PRO A 135 -13.05 -7.31 -4.03
N LYS A 136 -13.91 -6.87 -4.97
CA LYS A 136 -14.79 -7.75 -5.74
C LYS A 136 -14.08 -8.72 -6.69
N GLU A 137 -12.81 -8.48 -7.01
CA GLU A 137 -12.08 -9.36 -7.92
C GLU A 137 -11.50 -10.53 -7.14
N THR A 138 -12.30 -11.58 -7.04
CA THR A 138 -11.98 -12.82 -6.34
C THR A 138 -11.52 -13.88 -7.31
N SER A 139 -10.30 -14.39 -7.13
CA SER A 139 -10.06 -15.80 -7.46
C SER A 139 -8.91 -16.47 -6.71
N ARG A 140 -8.00 -15.76 -6.03
CA ARG A 140 -6.92 -16.41 -5.22
C ARG A 140 -6.60 -15.77 -3.87
N HIS A 141 -7.23 -14.64 -3.56
CA HIS A 141 -6.97 -13.85 -2.35
C HIS A 141 -8.07 -13.97 -1.28
N SER A 142 -9.02 -14.88 -1.48
CA SER A 142 -10.10 -15.21 -0.54
C SER A 142 -9.69 -16.21 0.55
N LEU A 143 -8.61 -16.97 0.35
CA LEU A 143 -8.19 -17.96 1.35
C LEU A 143 -7.67 -17.27 2.62
N PRO A 144 -8.05 -17.76 3.81
CA PRO A 144 -7.48 -17.31 5.07
C PRO A 144 -5.94 -17.33 5.08
N MET A 145 -5.34 -16.65 6.05
CA MET A 145 -3.92 -16.81 6.34
C MET A 145 -3.64 -18.24 6.84
N PRO A 146 -2.43 -18.79 6.63
CA PRO A 146 -2.05 -20.08 7.22
C PRO A 146 -2.28 -20.08 8.74
N ASN A 147 -2.76 -21.19 9.29
CA ASN A 147 -3.07 -21.36 10.72
C ASN A 147 -4.10 -20.35 11.27
N CYS A 148 -5.08 -19.93 10.44
CA CYS A 148 -6.17 -19.07 10.89
C CYS A 148 -6.98 -19.73 12.01
N PRO A 149 -7.07 -19.12 13.20
CA PRO A 149 -7.93 -19.62 14.28
C PRO A 149 -9.40 -19.56 13.87
N LYS A 150 -10.20 -20.54 14.31
CA LYS A 150 -11.62 -20.66 13.93
C LYS A 150 -12.48 -19.56 14.57
N GLU A 151 -12.05 -19.08 15.73
CA GLU A 151 -12.76 -18.08 16.54
C GLU A 151 -12.75 -16.70 15.88
N VAL A 152 -11.78 -16.45 14.99
CA VAL A 152 -11.66 -15.17 14.27
C VAL A 152 -12.86 -14.93 13.34
N PHE A 153 -13.52 -15.99 12.87
CA PHE A 153 -14.70 -15.85 12.02
C PHE A 153 -15.88 -15.21 12.76
N GLN A 154 -16.00 -15.40 14.08
CA GLN A 154 -17.00 -14.74 14.93
C GLN A 154 -16.51 -13.42 15.56
N CYS A 155 -15.23 -13.08 15.41
CA CYS A 155 -14.67 -11.88 16.02
C CYS A 155 -15.35 -10.59 15.49
N LYS A 156 -15.78 -9.70 16.40
CA LYS A 156 -16.38 -8.40 16.04
C LYS A 156 -15.34 -7.39 15.54
N LYS A 157 -14.07 -7.54 15.92
CA LYS A 157 -13.00 -6.59 15.57
C LYS A 157 -12.58 -6.76 14.11
N HIS A 158 -12.78 -5.73 13.29
CA HIS A 158 -12.41 -5.75 11.87
C HIS A 158 -10.91 -5.97 11.64
N CYS A 159 -10.06 -5.39 12.49
CA CYS A 159 -8.61 -5.54 12.39
C CYS A 159 -8.19 -7.01 12.53
N GLU A 160 -8.78 -7.79 13.45
CA GLU A 160 -8.50 -9.23 13.57
C GLU A 160 -8.91 -10.00 12.33
N ARG A 161 -10.12 -9.75 11.82
CA ARG A 161 -10.58 -10.41 10.59
C ARG A 161 -9.72 -10.03 9.39
N ASN A 162 -9.24 -8.78 9.33
CA ASN A 162 -8.33 -8.34 8.28
C ASN A 162 -6.97 -9.03 8.37
N LYS A 163 -6.40 -9.11 9.58
CA LYS A 163 -5.13 -9.80 9.88
C LYS A 163 -5.13 -11.22 9.33
N TRP A 164 -6.22 -11.95 9.54
CA TRP A 164 -6.36 -13.35 9.12
C TRP A 164 -6.92 -13.53 7.71
N ASN A 165 -7.14 -12.44 6.98
CA ASN A 165 -7.69 -12.43 5.63
C ASN A 165 -9.11 -13.01 5.52
N VAL A 166 -9.94 -12.87 6.56
CA VAL A 166 -11.33 -13.35 6.65
C VAL A 166 -12.35 -12.22 6.81
N LEU A 167 -11.94 -10.98 6.54
CA LEU A 167 -12.82 -9.82 6.56
C LEU A 167 -13.89 -9.94 5.45
N PRO A 168 -15.19 -9.87 5.77
CA PRO A 168 -16.27 -10.00 4.81
C PRO A 168 -16.21 -8.95 3.69
N MET A 169 -16.74 -9.30 2.52
CA MET A 169 -16.74 -8.43 1.34
C MET A 169 -17.35 -7.05 1.61
N LYS A 170 -18.46 -6.98 2.35
CA LYS A 170 -19.09 -5.70 2.77
C LYS A 170 -18.07 -4.77 3.43
N TRP A 171 -17.29 -5.29 4.37
CA TRP A 171 -16.29 -4.52 5.10
C TRP A 171 -15.03 -4.26 4.28
N ARG A 172 -14.61 -5.20 3.42
CA ARG A 172 -13.54 -4.94 2.44
C ARG A 172 -13.88 -3.75 1.54
N MET A 173 -15.11 -3.70 1.03
CA MET A 173 -15.60 -2.57 0.23
C MET A 173 -15.69 -1.27 1.02
N TYR A 174 -16.12 -1.33 2.30
CA TYR A 174 -16.13 -0.17 3.19
C TYR A 174 -14.74 0.47 3.30
N TRP A 175 -13.72 -0.30 3.69
CA TRP A 175 -12.35 0.22 3.83
C TRP A 175 -11.74 0.68 2.51
N PHE A 176 -12.03 -0.05 1.42
CA PHE A 176 -11.57 0.33 0.09
C PHE A 176 -12.11 1.70 -0.33
N ARG A 177 -13.41 1.97 -0.16
CA ARG A 177 -13.99 3.28 -0.46
C ARG A 177 -13.46 4.36 0.47
N ARG A 178 -13.34 4.05 1.76
CA ARG A 178 -12.84 4.97 2.78
C ARG A 178 -11.43 5.47 2.46
N PHE A 179 -10.54 4.60 1.96
CA PHE A 179 -9.21 5.01 1.49
C PHE A 179 -9.29 6.10 0.42
N TRP A 180 -10.09 5.89 -0.62
CA TRP A 180 -10.23 6.85 -1.72
C TRP A 180 -10.91 8.16 -1.29
N VAL A 181 -11.81 8.13 -0.30
CA VAL A 181 -12.45 9.33 0.26
C VAL A 181 -11.46 10.19 1.04
N PHE A 182 -10.59 9.58 1.85
CA PHE A 182 -9.65 10.33 2.70
C PHE A 182 -8.34 10.68 2.01
N LEU A 183 -7.95 9.97 0.96
CA LEU A 183 -6.70 10.22 0.25
C LEU A 183 -6.54 11.71 -0.14
N PRO A 184 -7.52 12.39 -0.80
CA PRO A 184 -7.32 13.78 -1.22
C PRO A 184 -7.14 14.74 -0.05
N ALA A 185 -7.71 14.42 1.11
CA ALA A 185 -7.68 15.28 2.30
C ALA A 185 -6.35 15.24 3.06
N VAL A 186 -5.47 14.26 2.73
CA VAL A 186 -4.16 14.10 3.38
C VAL A 186 -2.99 14.31 2.41
N LEU A 187 -3.25 14.61 1.13
CA LEU A 187 -2.21 14.98 0.19
C LEU A 187 -1.69 16.40 0.51
N PRO A 188 -0.40 16.69 0.25
CA PRO A 188 0.13 18.05 0.37
C PRO A 188 -0.72 19.07 -0.38
N HIS A 189 -0.86 20.27 0.18
CA HIS A 189 -1.88 21.23 -0.26
C HIS A 189 -1.91 21.50 -1.78
N PRO A 190 -0.78 21.78 -2.47
CA PRO A 190 -0.80 21.97 -3.93
C PRO A 190 -1.31 20.73 -4.67
N LEU A 191 -0.86 19.54 -4.26
CA LEU A 191 -1.26 18.28 -4.87
C LEU A 191 -2.74 17.97 -4.63
N ALA A 192 -3.24 18.22 -3.41
CA ALA A 192 -4.64 18.04 -3.05
C ALA A 192 -5.58 18.88 -3.93
N SER A 193 -5.26 20.15 -4.18
CA SER A 193 -6.07 21.03 -5.03
C SER A 193 -6.15 20.51 -6.48
N HIS A 194 -5.02 20.06 -7.04
CA HIS A 194 -4.98 19.49 -8.38
C HIS A 194 -5.73 18.15 -8.45
N TRP A 195 -5.62 17.30 -7.44
CA TRP A 195 -6.41 16.07 -7.34
C TRP A 195 -7.90 16.36 -7.33
N GLN A 196 -8.36 17.28 -6.46
CA GLN A 196 -9.79 17.64 -6.34
C GLN A 196 -10.36 18.19 -7.65
N LYS A 197 -9.60 19.03 -8.36
CA LYS A 197 -9.98 19.54 -9.69
C LYS A 197 -10.14 18.39 -10.70
N ALA A 198 -9.19 17.46 -10.73
CA ALA A 198 -9.24 16.29 -11.61
C ALA A 198 -10.41 15.36 -11.26
N GLU A 199 -10.68 15.15 -9.97
CA GLU A 199 -11.77 14.32 -9.46
C GLU A 199 -13.15 14.91 -9.77
N LYS A 200 -13.30 16.23 -9.71
CA LYS A 200 -14.53 16.92 -10.13
C LYS A 200 -14.85 16.66 -11.61
N GLN A 201 -13.83 16.62 -12.47
CA GLN A 201 -13.98 16.31 -13.90
C GLN A 201 -14.14 14.81 -14.17
N ASN A 202 -13.56 13.98 -13.30
CA ASN A 202 -13.54 12.53 -13.42
C ASN A 202 -13.98 11.89 -12.09
N PRO A 203 -15.28 11.86 -11.78
CA PRO A 203 -15.76 11.35 -10.49
C PRO A 203 -15.36 9.88 -10.26
N PRO A 204 -15.11 9.48 -9.01
CA PRO A 204 -14.65 8.13 -8.67
C PRO A 204 -15.68 7.05 -9.00
N THR A 205 -15.25 6.01 -9.72
CA THR A 205 -16.08 4.82 -10.01
C THR A 205 -15.51 3.57 -9.34
N LEU A 206 -15.94 3.34 -8.10
CA LEU A 206 -15.38 2.31 -7.19
C LEU A 206 -16.23 1.03 -7.13
N THR A 207 -16.81 0.61 -8.25
CA THR A 207 -17.78 -0.48 -8.29
C THR A 207 -17.16 -1.85 -8.56
N CYS A 208 -16.11 -1.92 -9.36
CA CYS A 208 -15.29 -3.09 -9.66
C CYS A 208 -13.89 -2.65 -10.15
N ARG A 209 -12.96 -3.60 -10.33
CA ARG A 209 -11.60 -3.29 -10.84
C ARG A 209 -11.64 -2.52 -12.15
N LYS A 210 -12.46 -2.95 -13.12
CA LYS A 210 -12.53 -2.32 -14.44
C LYS A 210 -12.87 -0.83 -14.33
N THR A 211 -13.91 -0.49 -13.57
CA THR A 211 -14.33 0.91 -13.42
C THR A 211 -13.33 1.72 -12.62
N THR A 212 -12.78 1.17 -11.53
CA THR A 212 -11.78 1.86 -10.72
C THR A 212 -10.49 2.13 -11.50
N MET A 213 -10.02 1.14 -12.25
CA MET A 213 -8.84 1.28 -13.12
C MET A 213 -9.05 2.34 -14.20
N ASN A 214 -10.24 2.35 -14.84
CA ASN A 214 -10.58 3.35 -15.84
C ASN A 214 -10.62 4.76 -15.24
N TRP A 215 -11.21 4.91 -14.05
CA TRP A 215 -11.22 6.17 -13.33
C TRP A 215 -9.79 6.66 -13.01
N LEU A 216 -8.93 5.82 -12.44
CA LEU A 216 -7.54 6.18 -12.14
C LEU A 216 -6.76 6.56 -13.40
N TRP A 217 -6.99 5.86 -14.52
CA TRP A 217 -6.39 6.22 -15.80
C TRP A 217 -6.82 7.61 -16.27
N ARG A 218 -8.12 7.93 -16.20
CA ARG A 218 -8.64 9.27 -16.52
C ARG A 218 -8.08 10.36 -15.61
N MET A 219 -8.01 10.10 -14.31
CA MET A 219 -7.38 10.99 -13.32
C MET A 219 -5.93 11.27 -13.69
N ARG A 220 -5.16 10.25 -14.07
CA ARG A 220 -3.77 10.46 -14.49
C ARG A 220 -3.67 11.25 -15.79
N CYS A 221 -4.51 10.96 -16.79
CA CYS A 221 -4.53 11.72 -18.04
C CYS A 221 -4.88 13.21 -17.82
N SER A 222 -5.72 13.55 -16.84
CA SER A 222 -6.04 14.96 -16.55
C SER A 222 -4.98 15.66 -15.70
N MET A 223 -4.22 14.92 -14.89
CA MET A 223 -3.17 15.48 -14.02
C MET A 223 -1.78 15.47 -14.65
N ASP A 224 -1.54 14.68 -15.68
CA ASP A 224 -0.23 14.55 -16.32
C ASP A 224 -0.39 14.62 -17.84
N ALA A 225 -0.14 15.82 -18.40
CA ALA A 225 -0.25 16.05 -19.84
C ALA A 225 0.74 15.20 -20.66
N THR A 226 1.85 14.77 -20.05
CA THR A 226 2.88 13.94 -20.69
C THR A 226 2.50 12.46 -20.69
N PHE A 227 1.53 12.05 -19.87
CA PHE A 227 1.06 10.69 -19.81
C PHE A 227 0.18 10.33 -21.02
N LYS A 228 0.76 9.59 -21.96
CA LYS A 228 0.08 9.13 -23.21
C LYS A 228 -0.15 7.63 -23.27
N ASP A 229 0.15 6.88 -22.21
CA ASP A 229 0.00 5.43 -22.21
C ASP A 229 -1.48 5.04 -22.38
N PRO A 230 -1.81 4.19 -23.36
CA PRO A 230 -3.17 3.68 -23.53
C PRO A 230 -3.65 2.93 -22.29
N TYR A 231 -4.95 3.03 -21.98
CA TYR A 231 -5.58 2.32 -20.85
C TYR A 231 -5.23 0.81 -20.84
N THR A 232 -5.28 0.16 -22.00
CA THR A 232 -4.96 -1.26 -22.16
C THR A 232 -3.50 -1.59 -21.80
N SER A 233 -2.55 -0.71 -22.15
CA SER A 233 -1.13 -0.86 -21.81
C SER A 233 -0.92 -0.78 -20.30
N ILE A 234 -1.60 0.13 -19.62
CA ILE A 234 -1.54 0.26 -18.15
C ILE A 234 -2.11 -0.98 -17.47
N CYS A 235 -3.29 -1.43 -17.88
CA CYS A 235 -3.88 -2.66 -17.35
C CYS A 235 -2.96 -3.87 -17.55
N LYS A 236 -2.34 -4.00 -18.74
CA LYS A 236 -1.41 -5.09 -19.05
C LYS A 236 -0.15 -5.02 -18.19
N LYS A 237 0.44 -3.83 -18.01
CA LYS A 237 1.60 -3.58 -17.15
C LYS A 237 1.32 -4.05 -15.72
N ILE A 238 0.22 -3.58 -15.13
CA ILE A 238 -0.13 -3.90 -13.73
C ILE A 238 -0.49 -5.37 -13.56
N ALA A 239 -1.21 -5.95 -14.52
CA ALA A 239 -1.52 -7.39 -14.52
C ALA A 239 -0.26 -8.26 -14.50
N GLY A 240 0.83 -7.82 -15.15
CA GLY A 240 2.13 -8.50 -15.13
C GLY A 240 2.74 -8.67 -13.73
N TYR A 241 2.38 -7.79 -12.79
CA TYR A 241 2.79 -7.87 -11.38
C TYR A 241 1.75 -8.57 -10.49
N SER A 242 0.59 -8.96 -11.03
CA SER A 242 -0.43 -9.67 -10.28
C SER A 242 -0.05 -11.14 -10.06
N SER A 243 -0.40 -11.65 -8.89
CA SER A 243 -0.29 -13.08 -8.57
C SER A 243 -1.43 -13.91 -9.19
N ASP A 244 -2.35 -13.26 -9.90
CA ASP A 244 -3.45 -13.91 -10.65
C ASP A 244 -2.92 -14.71 -11.86
N CYS A 245 -1.69 -14.45 -12.32
CA CYS A 245 -1.07 -15.11 -13.47
C CYS A 245 -0.34 -16.42 -13.12
N GLY A 246 -0.95 -17.26 -12.27
CA GLY A 246 -0.38 -18.49 -11.70
C GLY A 246 0.03 -19.62 -12.65
N HIS A 247 0.12 -19.41 -13.97
CA HIS A 247 0.58 -20.46 -14.91
C HIS A 247 1.47 -19.98 -16.07
N LYS A 248 1.86 -18.71 -16.16
CA LYS A 248 2.81 -18.28 -17.21
C LYS A 248 4.26 -18.51 -16.74
N LYS A 249 5.05 -19.20 -17.57
CA LYS A 249 6.50 -19.45 -17.33
C LYS A 249 7.32 -18.17 -17.07
N SER A 250 6.77 -16.99 -17.39
CA SER A 250 7.38 -15.67 -17.19
C SER A 250 6.88 -14.90 -15.95
N ALA A 251 6.01 -15.48 -15.12
CA ALA A 251 5.49 -14.79 -13.94
C ALA A 251 6.61 -14.59 -12.90
N VAL A 252 7.08 -13.35 -12.76
CA VAL A 252 8.05 -12.96 -11.75
C VAL A 252 7.35 -12.95 -10.40
N THR A 253 7.42 -14.07 -9.67
CA THR A 253 6.87 -14.17 -8.31
C THR A 253 8.00 -14.15 -7.29
N CYS A 254 7.81 -13.42 -6.18
CA CYS A 254 8.77 -13.28 -5.09
C CYS A 254 9.12 -14.59 -4.34
N ARG A 255 8.60 -15.74 -4.77
CA ARG A 255 8.76 -17.04 -4.06
C ARG A 255 9.76 -17.99 -4.71
N ARG A 256 10.51 -17.58 -5.72
CA ARG A 256 11.60 -18.42 -6.23
C ARG A 256 12.77 -18.36 -5.26
N ILE A 257 12.65 -19.08 -4.15
CA ILE A 257 13.81 -19.50 -3.35
C ILE A 257 14.68 -20.28 -4.34
N SER A 258 15.83 -19.70 -4.69
CA SER A 258 16.90 -20.41 -5.37
C SER A 258 17.23 -21.64 -4.51
N ARG A 259 16.70 -22.82 -4.88
CA ARG A 259 17.21 -24.09 -4.37
C ARG A 259 18.68 -24.13 -4.77
N LYS A 260 19.58 -23.91 -3.80
CA LYS A 260 21.01 -24.15 -3.96
C LYS A 260 21.15 -25.55 -4.57
N LYS A 261 21.81 -25.63 -5.73
CA LYS A 261 22.13 -26.90 -6.39
C LYS A 261 22.80 -27.81 -5.36
N ARG A 262 22.17 -28.95 -5.10
CA ARG A 262 22.75 -30.04 -4.33
C ARG A 262 24.00 -30.46 -5.08
N VAL A 263 25.18 -30.18 -4.54
CA VAL A 263 26.45 -30.65 -5.07
C VAL A 263 26.42 -32.17 -4.96
N THR A 264 26.27 -32.84 -6.10
CA THR A 264 26.43 -34.28 -6.20
C THR A 264 27.92 -34.59 -6.01
N ARG A 265 28.24 -35.31 -4.92
CA ARG A 265 29.54 -35.95 -4.72
C ARG A 265 29.80 -36.86 -5.93
N LYS A 266 30.81 -36.54 -6.74
CA LYS A 266 31.39 -37.49 -7.69
C LYS A 266 32.16 -38.53 -6.85
N SER A 267 31.75 -39.78 -6.98
CA SER A 267 32.52 -40.95 -6.58
C SER A 267 33.80 -41.00 -7.43
N ILE A 268 34.95 -41.07 -6.77
CA ILE A 268 36.23 -41.36 -7.38
C ILE A 268 36.34 -42.89 -7.48
N HIS A 269 36.30 -43.41 -8.70
CA HIS A 269 36.82 -44.72 -9.07
C HIS A 269 37.62 -44.53 -10.36
N ASN A 270 38.93 -44.40 -10.16
CA ASN A 270 40.00 -45.16 -10.81
C ASN A 270 41.32 -44.67 -10.22
#